data_AF-A0A821CJ55-F1
#
_entry.id   AF-A0A821CJ55-F1
#
_cell.length_a   1.000
_cell.length_b   1.000
_cell.length_c   1.000
_cell.angle_alpha   90.00
_cell.angle_beta   90.00
_cell.angle_gamma   90.00
#
_symmetry.space_group_name_H-M   'P 1'
#
loop_
_entity.id
_entity.type
_entity.pdbx_description
1 polymer ?
#
loop_
_entity_poly.entity_id
_entity_poly.type
_entity_poly.pdbx_seq_one_letter_code
_entity_poly.pdbx_strand_id
1 'polypeptide(L)'
;MFTRNGRSGTFYFEAIAVTPKRSGNYTFTSNSTIDSYGYLYTNPFDPLNTTSNLLVHADDNENETSDQFSLTCILQAGTSYTLIFTTFEAGVTGLFSVVAVGPGRVSLLRKNITSVPGMYDTI
;
A
#
# COMPACT_ATOMS: atom_id res chain seq x y z
N MET A 1 2.71 -4.03 12.96
CA MET A 1 2.73 -2.56 13.16
C MET A 1 3.54 -1.97 12.02
N PHE A 2 3.00 -0.97 11.32
CA PHE A 2 3.69 -0.25 10.25
C PHE A 2 4.03 1.16 10.74
N THR A 3 5.28 1.58 10.52
CA THR A 3 5.75 2.93 10.86
C THR A 3 5.86 3.73 9.57
N ARG A 4 5.07 4.78 9.43
CA ARG A 4 5.21 5.73 8.31
C ARG A 4 6.47 6.56 8.50
N ASN A 5 7.24 6.75 7.42
CA ASN A 5 8.46 7.56 7.47
C ASN A 5 8.17 8.96 8.01
N GLY A 6 8.86 9.35 9.07
CA GLY A 6 8.75 10.67 9.70
C GLY A 6 7.50 10.89 10.57
N ARG A 7 6.67 9.86 10.83
CA ARG A 7 5.50 9.96 11.71
C ARG A 7 5.63 9.01 12.91
N SER A 8 5.21 9.48 14.08
CA SER A 8 5.07 8.65 15.28
C SER A 8 3.68 7.99 15.32
N GLY A 9 3.61 6.77 15.84
CA GLY A 9 2.35 6.04 16.04
C GLY A 9 2.27 4.70 15.29
N THR A 10 1.20 3.97 15.58
CA THR A 10 0.86 2.70 14.93
C THR A 10 -0.19 2.94 13.87
N PHE A 11 0.17 2.68 12.62
CA PHE A 11 -0.74 2.78 11.49
C PHE A 11 -1.24 1.39 11.11
N TYR A 12 -2.54 1.28 10.86
CA TYR A 12 -3.10 0.09 10.25
C TYR A 12 -2.63 0.00 8.81
N PHE A 13 -2.23 -1.19 8.39
CA PHE A 13 -1.83 -1.44 7.02
C PHE A 13 -2.28 -2.81 6.54
N GLU A 14 -2.45 -2.92 5.23
CA GLU A 14 -2.73 -4.15 4.52
C GLU A 14 -1.75 -4.26 3.35
N ALA A 15 -1.14 -5.43 3.21
CA ALA A 15 -0.31 -5.71 2.04
C ALA A 15 -1.12 -6.45 0.97
N ILE A 16 -0.95 -6.02 -0.25
CA ILE A 16 -1.62 -6.57 -1.42
C ILE A 16 -0.53 -6.94 -2.41
N ALA A 17 -0.41 -8.23 -2.72
CA ALA A 17 0.44 -8.65 -3.82
C ALA A 17 -0.17 -8.21 -5.15
N VAL A 18 0.67 -7.57 -5.95
CA VAL A 18 0.34 -7.05 -7.28
C VAL A 18 1.11 -7.84 -8.31
N THR A 19 0.43 -8.36 -9.33
CA THR A 19 1.07 -9.05 -10.46
C THR A 19 0.40 -8.65 -11.76
N PRO A 20 0.99 -7.71 -12.53
CA PRO A 20 0.44 -7.29 -13.82
C PRO A 20 0.64 -8.37 -14.87
N LYS A 21 -0.34 -8.53 -15.77
CA LYS A 21 -0.23 -9.45 -16.91
C LYS A 21 0.40 -8.83 -18.15
N ARG A 22 0.52 -7.49 -18.18
CA ARG A 22 1.14 -6.73 -19.26
C ARG A 22 2.01 -5.63 -18.68
N SER A 23 3.19 -5.37 -19.27
CA SER A 23 4.04 -4.26 -18.83
C SER A 23 3.42 -2.91 -19.22
N GLY A 24 3.69 -1.89 -18.42
CA GLY A 24 3.36 -0.50 -18.71
C GLY A 24 2.92 0.26 -17.47
N ASN A 25 2.29 1.41 -17.68
CA ASN A 25 1.94 2.32 -16.60
C ASN A 25 0.64 1.89 -15.91
N TYR A 26 0.69 1.69 -14.59
CA TYR A 26 -0.48 1.36 -13.77
C TYR A 26 -0.69 2.44 -12.72
N THR A 27 -1.95 2.82 -12.55
CA THR A 27 -2.41 3.70 -11.47
C THR A 27 -3.19 2.86 -10.47
N PHE A 28 -2.84 2.97 -9.19
CA PHE A 28 -3.55 2.37 -8.07
C PHE A 28 -4.21 3.47 -7.27
N THR A 29 -5.51 3.31 -7.02
CA THR A 29 -6.30 4.29 -6.27
C THR A 29 -7.06 3.58 -5.17
N SER A 30 -7.09 4.15 -3.96
CA SER A 30 -7.96 3.67 -2.90
C SER A 30 -9.36 4.26 -3.01
N ASN A 31 -10.33 3.53 -2.48
CA ASN A 31 -11.62 4.09 -2.12
C ASN A 31 -11.94 3.60 -0.71
N SER A 32 -11.93 4.52 0.25
CA SER A 32 -12.00 4.25 1.68
C SER A 32 -12.87 5.27 2.39
N THR A 33 -13.36 4.89 3.57
CA THR A 33 -14.08 5.77 4.49
C THR A 33 -13.14 6.63 5.35
N ILE A 34 -11.83 6.54 5.14
CA ILE A 34 -10.79 7.21 5.91
C ILE A 34 -9.70 7.76 4.99
N ASP A 35 -8.93 8.71 5.51
CA ASP A 35 -7.70 9.20 4.89
C ASP A 35 -6.65 8.09 4.82
N SER A 36 -6.07 7.93 3.65
CA SER A 36 -5.24 6.80 3.29
C SER A 36 -3.92 7.20 2.64
N TYR A 37 -2.95 6.31 2.71
CA TYR A 37 -1.64 6.48 2.11
C TYR A 37 -1.25 5.18 1.41
N GLY A 38 -0.66 5.31 0.23
CA GLY A 38 -0.23 4.19 -0.58
C GLY A 38 1.30 4.11 -0.67
N TYR A 39 1.85 2.91 -0.58
CA TYR A 39 3.25 2.63 -0.94
C TYR A 39 3.30 1.45 -1.90
N LEU A 40 4.17 1.50 -2.89
CA LEU A 40 4.41 0.38 -3.80
C LEU A 40 5.88 -0.02 -3.76
N TYR A 41 6.13 -1.31 -3.60
CA TYR A 41 7.46 -1.89 -3.45
C TYR A 41 7.74 -2.94 -4.52
N THR A 42 9.00 -3.04 -4.95
CA THR A 42 9.49 -4.32 -5.47
C THR A 42 9.59 -5.33 -4.34
N ASN A 43 9.44 -6.61 -4.64
CA ASN A 43 9.58 -7.63 -3.61
C ASN A 43 11.07 -7.91 -3.31
N PRO A 44 11.41 -8.28 -2.05
CA PRO A 44 10.51 -8.41 -0.90
C PRO A 44 10.19 -7.07 -0.21
N PHE A 45 8.99 -6.95 0.34
CA PHE A 45 8.62 -5.87 1.25
C PHE A 45 9.13 -6.18 2.67
N ASP A 46 9.78 -5.20 3.30
CA ASP A 46 10.23 -5.27 4.69
C ASP A 46 9.48 -4.22 5.54
N PRO A 47 8.56 -4.63 6.43
CA PRO A 47 7.81 -3.70 7.28
C PRO A 47 8.69 -2.99 8.32
N LEU A 48 9.91 -3.47 8.59
CA LEU A 48 10.87 -2.85 9.51
C LEU A 48 11.79 -1.84 8.80
N ASN A 49 11.85 -1.88 7.47
CA ASN A 49 12.60 -0.94 6.65
C ASN A 49 11.76 -0.46 5.46
N THR A 50 10.90 0.51 5.71
CA THR A 50 9.92 1.04 4.75
C THR A 50 10.52 1.82 3.58
N THR A 51 11.84 2.05 3.58
CA THR A 51 12.58 2.66 2.45
C THR A 51 13.18 1.62 1.51
N SER A 52 13.42 0.40 1.99
CA SER A 52 13.96 -0.69 1.18
C SER A 52 12.96 -1.05 0.08
N ASN A 53 13.45 -1.18 -1.16
CA ASN A 53 12.66 -1.59 -2.33
C ASN A 53 11.45 -0.70 -2.68
N LEU A 54 11.39 0.52 -2.13
CA LEU A 54 10.31 1.45 -2.40
C LEU A 54 10.39 1.97 -3.84
N LEU A 55 9.29 1.84 -4.60
CA LEU A 55 9.18 2.38 -5.95
C LEU A 55 8.51 3.75 -5.95
N VAL A 56 7.38 3.88 -5.26
CA VAL A 56 6.58 5.11 -5.22
C VAL A 56 5.66 5.08 -4.01
N HIS A 57 5.25 6.26 -3.54
CA HIS A 57 4.25 6.42 -2.50
C HIS A 57 3.49 7.74 -2.67
N ALA A 58 2.26 7.83 -2.18
CA ALA A 58 1.40 9.02 -2.28
C ALA A 58 0.29 8.98 -1.21
N ASP A 59 -0.19 10.13 -0.73
CA ASP A 59 -1.39 10.33 0.12
C ASP A 59 -2.63 10.66 -0.69
N ASP A 60 -2.61 11.76 -1.43
CA ASP A 60 -3.79 12.31 -2.08
C ASP A 60 -3.59 12.45 -3.59
N ASN A 61 -4.71 12.58 -4.28
CA ASN A 61 -4.69 13.05 -5.65
C ASN A 61 -4.87 14.58 -5.59
N GLU A 62 -3.87 15.33 -6.03
CA GLU A 62 -3.85 16.81 -6.01
C GLU A 62 -5.10 17.47 -6.65
N ASN A 63 -5.90 16.71 -7.40
CA ASN A 63 -7.09 17.18 -8.11
C ASN A 63 -8.43 16.66 -7.55
N GLU A 64 -8.43 15.88 -6.47
CA GLU A 64 -9.64 15.33 -5.86
C GLU A 64 -9.72 15.76 -4.39
N THR A 65 -10.90 16.14 -3.91
CA THR A 65 -11.17 16.36 -2.47
C THR A 65 -11.32 15.05 -1.70
N SER A 66 -10.81 13.96 -2.24
CA SER A 66 -10.91 12.64 -1.63
C SER A 66 -9.57 12.31 -1.00
N ASP A 67 -9.56 12.05 0.31
CA ASP A 67 -8.39 11.66 1.11
C ASP A 67 -7.92 10.22 0.74
N GLN A 68 -7.77 9.97 -0.55
CA GLN A 68 -7.57 8.67 -1.17
C GLN A 68 -6.25 8.67 -1.93
N PHE A 69 -5.38 7.70 -1.64
CA PHE A 69 -4.13 7.61 -2.35
C PHE A 69 -4.36 7.33 -3.82
N SER A 70 -3.53 7.96 -4.64
CA SER A 70 -3.42 7.67 -6.06
C SER A 70 -1.94 7.66 -6.43
N LEU A 71 -1.41 6.50 -6.78
CA LEU A 71 0.00 6.36 -7.20
C LEU A 71 0.08 5.72 -8.58
N THR A 72 1.03 6.17 -9.37
CA THR A 72 1.24 5.70 -10.74
C THR A 72 2.68 5.22 -10.92
N CYS A 73 2.87 4.03 -11.50
CA CYS A 73 4.18 3.43 -11.68
C CYS A 73 4.23 2.52 -12.91
N ILE A 74 5.39 2.44 -13.56
CA ILE A 74 5.63 1.50 -14.65
C ILE A 74 5.95 0.13 -14.05
N LEU A 75 5.11 -0.86 -14.32
CA LEU A 75 5.29 -2.23 -13.86
C LEU A 75 5.62 -3.17 -15.02
N GLN A 76 6.42 -4.18 -14.71
CA GLN A 76 6.77 -5.26 -15.64
C GLN A 76 5.85 -6.47 -15.48
N ALA A 77 5.37 -7.01 -16.60
CA ALA A 77 4.52 -8.20 -16.64
C ALA A 77 5.16 -9.38 -15.89
N GLY A 78 4.34 -10.13 -15.15
CA GLY A 78 4.77 -11.33 -14.43
C GLY A 78 5.64 -11.06 -13.20
N THR A 79 6.08 -9.83 -12.96
CA THR A 79 6.83 -9.45 -11.76
C THR A 79 5.87 -9.27 -10.59
N SER A 80 6.29 -9.70 -9.40
CA SER A 80 5.51 -9.54 -8.18
C SER A 80 5.96 -8.30 -7.41
N TYR A 81 4.99 -7.45 -7.07
CA TYR A 81 5.17 -6.24 -6.28
C TYR A 81 4.29 -6.32 -5.03
N THR A 82 4.57 -5.47 -4.04
CA THR A 82 3.74 -5.33 -2.84
C THR A 82 3.21 -3.91 -2.77
N LEU A 83 1.90 -3.76 -2.85
CA LEU A 83 1.18 -2.52 -2.56
C LEU A 83 0.78 -2.53 -1.08
N ILE A 84 1.12 -1.48 -0.36
CA ILE A 84 0.67 -1.23 1.01
C ILE A 84 -0.42 -0.16 0.96
N PHE A 85 -1.61 -0.54 1.39
CA PHE A 85 -2.62 0.41 1.87
C PHE A 85 -2.31 0.68 3.35
N THR A 86 -2.20 1.93 3.76
CA THR A 86 -2.13 2.31 5.18
C THR A 86 -3.03 3.49 5.46
N THR A 87 -3.40 3.66 6.72
CA THR A 87 -4.12 4.87 7.17
C THR A 87 -3.18 6.06 7.24
N PHE A 88 -3.73 7.26 7.01
CA PHE A 88 -2.95 8.48 7.17
C PHE A 88 -2.73 8.81 8.65
N GLU A 89 -3.78 8.70 9.47
CA GLU A 89 -3.71 8.92 10.92
C GLU A 89 -3.43 7.61 11.68
N ALA A 90 -2.80 7.73 12.85
CA ALA A 90 -2.48 6.59 13.71
C ALA A 90 -3.72 6.11 14.48
N GLY A 91 -3.83 4.80 14.71
CA GLY A 91 -4.90 4.22 15.54
C GLY A 91 -6.29 4.22 14.91
N VAL A 92 -6.43 4.59 13.63
CA VAL A 92 -7.70 4.51 12.90
C VAL A 92 -7.74 3.28 12.00
N THR A 93 -8.94 2.78 11.72
CA THR A 93 -9.21 1.69 10.77
C THR A 93 -10.49 2.01 10.03
N GLY A 94 -10.63 1.51 8.80
CA GLY A 94 -11.81 1.76 7.99
C GLY A 94 -11.98 0.73 6.89
N LEU A 95 -13.15 0.73 6.28
CA LEU A 95 -13.37 -0.08 5.08
C LEU A 95 -12.64 0.57 3.92
N PHE A 96 -12.08 -0.26 3.05
CA PHE A 96 -11.45 0.22 1.84
C PHE A 96 -11.54 -0.82 0.73
N SER A 97 -11.37 -0.32 -0.50
CA SER A 97 -11.08 -1.09 -1.70
C SER A 97 -9.93 -0.42 -2.44
N VAL A 98 -9.25 -1.19 -3.30
CA VAL A 98 -8.20 -0.67 -4.18
C VAL A 98 -8.58 -1.02 -5.62
N VAL A 99 -8.51 -0.01 -6.48
CA VAL A 99 -8.70 -0.15 -7.92
C VAL A 99 -7.35 0.02 -8.60
N ALA A 100 -7.12 -0.76 -9.65
CA ALA A 100 -5.93 -0.66 -10.47
C ALA A 100 -6.34 -0.48 -11.94
N VAL A 101 -5.82 0.58 -12.57
CA VAL A 101 -6.06 0.92 -13.98
C VAL A 101 -4.75 0.90 -14.72
N GLY A 102 -4.72 0.29 -15.89
CA GLY A 102 -3.50 0.20 -16.70
C GLY A 102 -3.70 -0.57 -17.99
N PRO A 103 -2.62 -0.88 -18.73
CA PRO A 103 -2.69 -1.44 -20.08
C PRO A 103 -3.16 -2.91 -20.15
N GLY A 104 -3.38 -3.56 -19.00
CA GLY A 104 -3.83 -4.95 -18.92
C GLY A 104 -4.38 -5.31 -17.55
N ARG A 105 -4.83 -6.57 -17.41
CA ARG A 105 -5.32 -7.10 -16.13
C ARG A 105 -4.19 -7.18 -15.11
N VAL A 106 -4.51 -6.90 -13.86
CA VAL A 106 -3.62 -7.09 -12.71
C VAL A 106 -4.27 -8.03 -11.72
N SER A 107 -3.47 -8.92 -11.12
CA SER A 107 -3.90 -9.71 -9.97
C SER A 107 -3.60 -8.92 -8.70
N LEU A 108 -4.62 -8.73 -7.87
CA LEU A 108 -4.53 -8.15 -6.53
C LEU A 108 -4.91 -9.23 -5.53
N LEU A 109 -3.98 -9.60 -4.66
CA LEU A 109 -4.20 -10.62 -3.64
C LEU A 109 -3.80 -10.06 -2.28
N ARG A 110 -4.79 -9.83 -1.40
CA ARG A 110 -4.53 -9.45 -0.01
C ARG A 110 -3.66 -10.53 0.64
N LYS A 111 -2.59 -10.10 1.30
CA LYS A 111 -1.70 -10.94 2.08
C LYS A 111 -2.15 -10.91 3.53
N ASN A 112 -2.34 -12.09 4.11
CA ASN A 112 -2.46 -12.21 5.55
C ASN A 112 -1.07 -11.99 6.15
N ILE A 113 -0.75 -10.74 6.45
CA ILE A 113 0.42 -10.45 7.29
C ILE A 113 -0.03 -10.66 8.72
N THR A 114 0.13 -11.88 9.22
CA THR A 114 0.16 -12.08 10.66
C THR A 114 1.29 -11.22 11.19
N SER A 115 0.97 -10.38 12.17
CA SER A 115 1.91 -9.53 12.88
C SER A 115 3.21 -10.29 13.14
N VAL A 116 4.34 -9.62 12.86
CA VAL A 116 5.67 -10.14 13.18
C VAL A 116 5.66 -10.60 14.64
N PRO A 117 6.05 -11.85 14.97
CA PRO A 117 6.20 -12.29 16.35
C PRO A 117 7.24 -11.38 17.03
N GLY A 118 6.84 -10.63 18.06
CA GLY A 118 7.81 -9.80 18.78
C GLY A 118 7.26 -8.70 19.71
N MET A 119 5.96 -8.38 19.66
CA MET A 119 5.36 -7.54 20.71
C MET A 119 4.63 -8.47 21.68
N TYR A 120 5.28 -8.78 22.80
CA TYR A 120 4.60 -9.38 23.94
C TYR A 120 3.57 -8.38 24.45
N ASP A 121 2.31 -8.82 24.54
CA ASP A 121 1.32 -8.18 25.40
C ASP A 121 1.91 -8.13 26.81
N THR A 122 2.20 -6.92 27.30
CA THR A 122 2.34 -6.72 28.73
C THR A 122 0.98 -6.26 29.22
N ILE A 123 0.33 -7.18 29.93
CA ILE A 123 -0.84 -7.02 30.81
C ILE A 123 -0.77 -5.73 31.64
#